data_AF-A0A507B0U5-F1
#
_entry.id   AF-A0A507B0U5-F1
#
_cell.length_a   1.000
_cell.length_b   1.000
_cell.length_c   1.000
_cell.angle_alpha   90.00
_cell.angle_beta   90.00
_cell.angle_gamma   90.00
#
_symmetry.space_group_name_H-M   'P 1'
#
loop_
_entity.id
_entity.type
_entity.pdbx_description
1 polymer ?
#
loop_
_entity_poly.entity_id
_entity_poly.type
_entity_poly.pdbx_seq_one_letter_code
_entity_poly.pdbx_strand_id
1 'polypeptide(L)'
;MTSQLDIKGKGAIVTGAGSGINLAFVQELYKAGCSSVIVDIGLHQTAIDWLSTLTKDIGPQVYFHEADASDWKELENAFQVYDRAQKASIITPLYQAGKSAISTFVRCLADLHRMGGIRVVGVAPGIIKSPLFTDHPEVMRYIDSSKDCMLEPSAVARAMLAVATDLNYPAGTILEVADLDDSWRVVNMLNDPGPQGRASWSSNKNLALEDVKRVVDSEKGMAD
;
A
#
# COMPACT_ATOMS: atom_id res chain seq x y z
N MET A 1 -22.85 -6.09 27.39
CA MET A 1 -22.31 -5.57 26.11
C MET A 1 -20.99 -4.90 26.43
N THR A 2 -19.86 -5.39 25.94
CA THR A 2 -18.58 -4.70 26.12
C THR A 2 -18.61 -3.42 25.30
N SER A 3 -18.48 -2.27 25.97
CA SER A 3 -18.49 -0.93 25.38
C SER A 3 -17.19 -0.55 24.66
N GLN A 4 -16.31 -1.52 24.38
CA GLN A 4 -14.99 -1.31 23.80
C GLN A 4 -14.93 -1.76 22.34
N LEU A 5 -14.21 -0.98 21.53
CA LEU A 5 -13.93 -1.26 20.13
C LEU A 5 -13.03 -2.50 20.01
N ASP A 6 -13.42 -3.46 19.18
CA ASP A 6 -12.55 -4.58 18.81
C ASP A 6 -11.46 -4.11 17.83
N ILE A 7 -10.20 -4.29 18.22
CA ILE A 7 -9.01 -3.91 17.46
C ILE A 7 -8.16 -5.11 17.02
N LYS A 8 -8.64 -6.33 17.26
CA LYS A 8 -7.94 -7.54 16.80
C LYS A 8 -7.86 -7.55 15.27
N GLY A 9 -6.66 -7.81 14.74
CA GLY A 9 -6.39 -7.81 13.29
C GLY A 9 -6.31 -6.42 12.66
N LYS A 10 -6.42 -5.34 13.44
CA LYS A 10 -6.23 -3.97 12.95
C LYS A 10 -4.76 -3.57 13.00
N GLY A 11 -4.46 -2.40 12.44
CA GLY A 11 -3.14 -1.78 12.52
C GLY A 11 -3.18 -0.44 13.25
N ALA A 12 -2.02 -0.01 13.76
CA ALA A 12 -1.78 1.32 14.30
C ALA A 12 -0.42 1.87 13.86
N ILE A 13 -0.32 3.18 13.75
CA ILE A 13 0.97 3.90 13.66
C ILE A 13 1.16 4.61 14.99
N VAL A 14 2.31 4.43 15.62
CA VAL A 14 2.63 5.06 16.91
C VAL A 14 3.97 5.77 16.81
N THR A 15 3.93 7.11 16.83
CA THR A 15 5.11 7.97 16.80
C THR A 15 5.75 8.08 18.18
N GLY A 16 7.07 8.24 18.27
CA GLY A 16 7.80 8.33 19.54
C GLY A 16 7.81 7.01 20.33
N ALA A 17 7.55 5.87 19.66
CA ALA A 17 7.42 4.56 20.28
C ALA A 17 8.73 3.76 20.34
N GLY A 18 9.87 4.40 20.06
CA GLY A 18 11.19 3.81 20.26
C GLY A 18 11.55 3.58 21.72
N SER A 19 10.79 4.16 22.66
CA SER A 19 10.92 3.94 24.10
C SER A 19 9.66 4.35 24.90
N GLY A 20 9.75 4.21 26.23
CA GLY A 20 8.86 4.89 27.17
C GLY A 20 7.37 4.53 27.02
N ILE A 21 6.52 5.55 27.17
CA ILE A 21 5.06 5.42 27.23
C ILE A 21 4.50 4.82 25.93
N ASN A 22 5.00 5.27 24.79
CA ASN A 22 4.47 4.87 23.50
C ASN A 22 4.91 3.44 23.12
N LEU A 23 6.10 3.01 23.54
CA LEU A 23 6.50 1.60 23.47
C LEU A 23 5.57 0.72 24.31
N ALA A 24 5.26 1.12 25.55
CA ALA A 24 4.33 0.38 26.40
C ALA A 24 2.92 0.32 25.78
N PHE A 25 2.47 1.39 25.12
CA PHE A 25 1.21 1.39 24.38
C PHE A 25 1.23 0.40 23.20
N VAL A 26 2.31 0.36 22.41
CA VAL A 26 2.49 -0.62 21.32
C VAL A 26 2.46 -2.06 21.85
N GLN A 27 3.01 -2.31 23.04
CA GLN A 27 2.92 -3.62 23.71
C GLN A 27 1.48 -4.00 24.08
N GLU A 28 0.67 -3.06 24.54
CA GLU A 28 -0.76 -3.31 24.81
C GLU A 28 -1.57 -3.52 23.53
N LEU A 29 -1.28 -2.76 22.46
CA LEU A 29 -1.86 -2.98 21.13
C LEU A 29 -1.55 -4.39 20.63
N TYR A 30 -0.30 -4.83 20.77
CA TYR A 30 0.13 -6.17 20.40
C TYR A 30 -0.65 -7.25 21.16
N LYS A 31 -0.78 -7.14 22.49
CA LYS A 31 -1.57 -8.09 23.31
C LYS A 31 -3.05 -8.12 22.91
N ALA A 32 -3.60 -6.99 22.50
CA ALA A 32 -4.96 -6.86 22.00
C ALA A 32 -5.17 -7.42 20.58
N GLY A 33 -4.11 -7.92 19.93
CA GLY A 33 -4.20 -8.48 18.59
C GLY A 33 -4.01 -7.46 17.46
N CYS A 34 -3.57 -6.23 17.77
CA CYS A 34 -3.36 -5.15 16.81
C CYS A 34 -1.89 -5.10 16.37
N SER A 35 -1.67 -5.04 15.05
CA SER A 35 -0.33 -4.82 14.50
C SER A 35 0.05 -3.35 14.60
N SER A 36 1.33 -3.02 14.64
CA SER A 36 1.78 -1.64 14.82
C SER A 36 3.04 -1.30 14.01
N VAL A 37 3.14 -0.05 13.59
CA VAL A 37 4.37 0.57 13.09
C VAL A 37 4.84 1.58 14.13
N ILE A 38 6.01 1.34 14.70
CA ILE A 38 6.77 2.28 15.52
C ILE A 38 7.45 3.26 14.59
N VAL A 39 7.22 4.54 14.80
CA VAL A 39 7.87 5.64 14.06
C VAL A 39 8.65 6.46 15.07
N ASP A 40 9.97 6.45 14.99
CA ASP A 40 10.85 7.14 15.93
C ASP A 40 12.20 7.45 15.29
N ILE A 41 12.96 8.39 15.82
CA ILE A 41 14.33 8.66 15.37
C ILE A 41 15.30 7.52 15.73
N GLY A 42 14.90 6.62 16.62
CA GLY A 42 15.69 5.45 16.97
C GLY A 42 14.98 4.53 17.96
N LEU A 43 15.51 3.32 18.11
CA LEU A 43 15.07 2.38 19.13
C LEU A 43 16.01 2.42 20.34
N HIS A 44 15.44 2.52 21.53
CA HIS A 44 16.18 2.32 22.76
C HIS A 44 16.34 0.81 23.04
N GLN A 45 17.33 0.43 23.86
CA GLN A 45 17.65 -0.99 24.09
C GLN A 45 16.43 -1.82 24.54
N THR A 46 15.56 -1.24 25.37
CA THR A 46 14.33 -1.90 25.83
C THR A 46 13.35 -2.23 24.70
N ALA A 47 13.28 -1.40 23.66
CA ALA A 47 12.47 -1.68 22.47
C ALA A 47 13.12 -2.78 21.61
N ILE A 48 14.44 -2.73 21.44
CA ILE A 48 15.20 -3.75 20.69
C ILE A 48 15.03 -5.12 21.34
N ASP A 49 15.24 -5.20 22.65
CA ASP A 49 15.12 -6.43 23.42
C ASP A 49 13.71 -7.00 23.30
N TRP A 50 12.68 -6.17 23.45
CA TRP A 50 11.30 -6.63 23.31
C TRP A 50 10.97 -7.09 21.89
N LEU A 51 11.31 -6.31 20.86
CA LEU A 51 11.07 -6.69 19.46
C LEU A 51 11.75 -8.01 19.09
N SER A 52 12.91 -8.30 19.69
CA SER A 52 13.62 -9.57 19.48
C SER A 52 12.87 -10.81 20.00
N THR A 53 11.92 -10.62 20.93
CA THR A 53 11.09 -11.70 21.47
C THR A 53 9.89 -12.05 20.59
N LEU A 54 9.56 -11.20 19.61
CA LEU A 54 8.37 -11.37 18.77
C LEU A 54 8.65 -12.36 17.63
N THR A 55 7.76 -13.33 17.46
CA THR A 55 7.81 -14.28 16.35
C THR A 55 7.19 -13.67 15.08
N LYS A 56 7.93 -13.65 13.97
CA LYS A 56 7.49 -13.05 12.70
C LYS A 56 6.36 -13.79 11.99
N ASP A 57 6.13 -15.06 12.34
CA ASP A 57 5.30 -15.95 11.53
C ASP A 57 3.86 -16.15 12.06
N ILE A 58 3.60 -15.82 13.33
CA ILE A 58 2.30 -16.05 13.98
C ILE A 58 1.96 -14.88 14.92
N GLY A 59 0.81 -14.24 14.69
CA GLY A 59 0.27 -13.17 15.53
C GLY A 59 0.41 -11.75 14.96
N PRO A 60 0.03 -10.72 15.74
CA PRO A 60 0.18 -9.31 15.36
C PRO A 60 1.63 -8.98 15.07
N GLN A 61 1.87 -8.02 14.18
CA GLN A 61 3.21 -7.67 13.75
C GLN A 61 3.61 -6.29 14.24
N VAL A 62 4.89 -6.10 14.58
CA VAL A 62 5.43 -4.81 15.00
C VAL A 62 6.66 -4.48 14.17
N TYR A 63 6.62 -3.34 13.50
CA TYR A 63 7.72 -2.85 12.66
C TYR A 63 8.28 -1.56 13.20
N PHE A 64 9.58 -1.36 13.05
CA PHE A 64 10.21 -0.07 13.27
C PHE A 64 10.48 0.62 11.94
N HIS A 65 10.13 1.91 11.87
CA HIS A 65 10.52 2.83 10.83
C HIS A 65 11.20 4.04 11.46
N GLU A 66 12.45 4.28 11.06
CA GLU A 66 13.21 5.43 11.51
C GLU A 66 12.70 6.70 10.82
N ALA A 67 12.27 7.71 11.58
CA ALA A 67 11.83 9.01 11.07
C ALA A 67 11.89 10.11 12.13
N ASP A 68 12.35 11.29 11.74
CA ASP A 68 12.22 12.54 12.50
C ASP A 68 10.84 13.16 12.28
N ALA A 69 10.07 13.30 13.36
CA ALA A 69 8.75 13.92 13.32
C ALA A 69 8.78 15.43 12.97
N SER A 70 9.96 16.05 12.98
CA SER A 70 10.18 17.43 12.55
C SER A 70 10.36 17.54 11.03
N ASP A 71 10.62 16.42 10.34
CA ASP A 71 10.68 16.36 8.88
C ASP A 71 9.37 15.80 8.31
N TRP A 72 8.63 16.68 7.62
CA TRP A 72 7.34 16.34 7.02
C TRP A 72 7.42 15.21 5.98
N LYS A 73 8.55 15.11 5.26
CA LYS A 73 8.77 14.09 4.24
C LYS A 73 9.02 12.73 4.87
N GLU A 74 9.70 12.69 6.01
CA GLU A 74 9.92 11.45 6.76
C GLU A 74 8.62 10.94 7.41
N LEU A 75 7.77 11.84 7.90
CA LEU A 75 6.42 11.50 8.35
C LEU A 75 5.55 10.94 7.20
N GLU A 76 5.56 11.56 6.02
CA GLU A 76 4.85 11.04 4.84
C GLU A 76 5.33 9.63 4.46
N ASN A 77 6.64 9.35 4.56
CA ASN A 77 7.19 8.01 4.32
C ASN A 77 6.72 7.00 5.38
N ALA A 78 6.55 7.41 6.64
CA ALA A 78 6.03 6.55 7.70
C ALA A 78 4.58 6.10 7.43
N PHE A 79 3.75 6.97 6.88
CA PHE A 79 2.39 6.60 6.43
C PHE A 79 2.43 5.63 5.24
N GLN A 80 3.38 5.80 4.31
CA GLN A 80 3.58 4.86 3.20
C GLN A 80 4.06 3.48 3.67
N VAL A 81 4.83 3.42 4.75
CA VAL A 81 5.26 2.15 5.37
C VAL A 81 4.09 1.38 5.98
N TYR A 82 3.05 2.08 6.40
CA TYR A 82 1.83 1.47 6.92
C TYR A 82 0.87 1.02 5.80
N ASP A 83 0.76 1.78 4.70
CA ASP A 83 -0.05 1.45 3.51
C ASP A 83 0.81 0.84 2.37
N ARG A 84 1.58 -0.21 2.65
CA ARG A 84 2.59 -0.74 1.69
C ARG A 84 2.03 -1.41 0.43
N ALA A 85 0.74 -1.74 0.40
CA ALA A 85 0.09 -2.32 -0.77
C ALA A 85 -0.39 -1.25 -1.77
N GLN A 86 -0.54 0.02 -1.33
CA GLN A 86 -1.18 1.08 -2.11
C GLN A 86 -0.50 2.43 -1.82
N LYS A 87 0.00 3.07 -2.87
CA LYS A 87 0.89 4.23 -2.71
C LYS A 87 0.09 5.50 -2.43
N ALA A 88 0.47 6.25 -1.40
CA ALA A 88 0.08 7.66 -1.30
C ALA A 88 0.68 8.45 -2.49
N SER A 89 -0.11 9.33 -3.09
CA SER A 89 0.32 10.15 -4.22
C SER A 89 -0.41 11.48 -4.19
N ILE A 90 0.32 12.58 -4.00
CA ILE A 90 -0.22 13.94 -4.13
C ILE A 90 -0.67 14.25 -5.57
N ILE A 91 -0.14 13.52 -6.56
CA ILE A 91 -0.52 13.65 -7.96
C ILE A 91 -1.92 13.07 -8.21
N THR A 92 -2.29 12.00 -7.50
CA THR A 92 -3.53 11.24 -7.74
C THR A 92 -4.23 10.82 -6.45
N PRO A 93 -4.51 11.73 -5.50
CA PRO A 93 -4.89 11.35 -4.14
C PRO A 93 -6.23 10.60 -4.09
N LEU A 94 -7.25 11.08 -4.81
CA LEU A 94 -8.56 10.44 -4.87
C LEU A 94 -8.52 9.06 -5.55
N TYR A 95 -7.72 8.92 -6.59
CA TYR A 95 -7.54 7.65 -7.27
C TYR A 95 -6.91 6.61 -6.34
N GLN A 96 -5.85 6.98 -5.62
CA GLN A 96 -5.20 6.07 -4.67
C GLN A 96 -6.15 5.67 -3.54
N ALA A 97 -6.87 6.63 -2.94
CA ALA A 97 -7.89 6.32 -1.93
C ALA A 97 -8.93 5.30 -2.43
N GLY A 98 -9.43 5.50 -3.66
CA GLY A 98 -10.40 4.57 -4.26
C GLY A 98 -9.81 3.18 -4.55
N LYS A 99 -8.57 3.09 -5.05
CA LYS A 99 -7.93 1.79 -5.33
C LYS A 99 -7.53 1.03 -4.07
N SER A 100 -7.14 1.75 -3.01
CA SER A 100 -6.94 1.14 -1.68
C SER A 100 -8.24 0.58 -1.12
N ALA A 101 -9.34 1.34 -1.24
CA ALA A 101 -10.65 0.89 -0.77
C ALA A 101 -11.10 -0.39 -1.48
N ILE A 102 -10.87 -0.52 -2.79
CA ILE A 102 -11.21 -1.75 -3.55
C ILE A 102 -10.41 -2.95 -3.07
N SER A 103 -9.09 -2.79 -2.86
CA SER A 103 -8.24 -3.88 -2.36
C SER A 103 -8.69 -4.34 -0.98
N THR A 104 -9.03 -3.42 -0.09
CA THR A 104 -9.58 -3.74 1.24
C THR A 104 -10.94 -4.41 1.14
N PHE A 105 -11.82 -3.91 0.26
CA PHE A 105 -13.14 -4.49 0.04
C PHE A 105 -13.07 -5.95 -0.40
N VAL A 106 -12.20 -6.27 -1.37
CA VAL A 106 -11.96 -7.66 -1.81
C VAL A 106 -11.52 -8.55 -0.64
N ARG A 107 -10.61 -8.04 0.21
CA ARG A 107 -10.13 -8.78 1.39
C ARG A 107 -11.22 -8.98 2.44
N CYS A 108 -12.07 -7.97 2.69
CA CYS A 108 -13.23 -8.10 3.60
C CYS A 108 -14.22 -9.17 3.12
N LEU A 109 -14.35 -9.37 1.81
CA LEU A 109 -15.23 -10.38 1.23
C LEU A 109 -14.62 -11.79 1.19
N ALA A 110 -13.39 -11.99 1.68
CA ALA A 110 -12.74 -13.30 1.66
C ALA A 110 -13.55 -14.38 2.44
N ASP A 111 -14.21 -13.99 3.53
CA ASP A 111 -15.02 -14.89 4.36
C ASP A 111 -16.24 -15.47 3.63
N LEU A 112 -16.69 -14.84 2.53
CA LEU A 112 -17.77 -15.39 1.69
C LEU A 112 -17.43 -16.77 1.14
N HIS A 113 -16.14 -17.09 1.00
CA HIS A 113 -15.72 -18.41 0.55
C HIS A 113 -16.08 -19.48 1.56
N ARG A 114 -15.86 -19.22 2.86
CA ARG A 114 -16.24 -20.14 3.94
C ARG A 114 -17.75 -20.17 4.16
N MET A 115 -18.41 -19.01 4.02
CA MET A 115 -19.85 -18.89 4.29
C MET A 115 -20.73 -19.48 3.20
N GLY A 116 -20.30 -19.42 1.93
CA GLY A 116 -21.15 -19.79 0.80
C GLY A 116 -20.40 -20.27 -0.43
N GLY A 117 -19.11 -20.59 -0.33
CA GLY A 117 -18.30 -21.07 -1.45
C GLY A 117 -17.92 -19.98 -2.47
N ILE A 118 -18.28 -18.72 -2.24
CA ILE A 118 -18.02 -17.61 -3.18
C ILE A 118 -16.61 -17.05 -2.93
N ARG A 119 -15.69 -17.23 -3.88
CA ARG A 119 -14.39 -16.55 -3.84
C ARG A 119 -14.49 -15.17 -4.46
N VAL A 120 -13.91 -14.19 -3.76
CA VAL A 120 -13.70 -12.84 -4.28
C VAL A 120 -12.20 -12.60 -4.34
N VAL A 121 -11.70 -12.15 -5.49
CA VAL A 121 -10.29 -11.89 -5.77
C VAL A 121 -10.17 -10.61 -6.59
N GLY A 122 -8.99 -10.00 -6.61
CA GLY A 122 -8.71 -8.76 -7.31
C GLY A 122 -7.41 -8.83 -8.11
N VAL A 123 -7.31 -7.97 -9.13
CA VAL A 123 -6.12 -7.78 -9.95
C VAL A 123 -5.68 -6.32 -9.85
N ALA A 124 -4.39 -6.09 -9.61
CA ALA A 124 -3.75 -4.79 -9.51
C ALA A 124 -2.78 -4.62 -10.70
N PRO A 125 -3.27 -4.10 -11.84
CA PRO A 125 -2.42 -3.91 -13.02
C PRO A 125 -1.45 -2.74 -12.83
N GLY A 126 -0.27 -2.87 -13.44
CA GLY A 126 0.65 -1.76 -13.69
C GLY A 126 0.15 -0.85 -14.83
N ILE A 127 1.07 -0.15 -15.49
CA ILE A 127 0.76 0.72 -16.63
C ILE A 127 0.38 -0.16 -17.83
N ILE A 128 -0.85 0.01 -18.32
CA ILE A 128 -1.40 -0.77 -19.44
C ILE A 128 -1.56 0.13 -20.65
N LYS A 129 -1.12 -0.35 -21.81
CA LYS A 129 -1.35 0.29 -23.11
C LYS A 129 -2.83 0.19 -23.48
N SER A 130 -3.59 1.17 -23.02
CA SER A 130 -5.04 1.23 -23.12
C SER A 130 -5.47 2.65 -23.47
N PRO A 131 -6.71 2.85 -23.97
CA PRO A 131 -7.26 4.19 -24.28
C PRO A 131 -7.12 5.21 -23.16
N LEU A 132 -7.14 4.77 -21.89
CA LEU A 132 -6.89 5.61 -20.72
C LEU A 132 -5.57 6.41 -20.81
N PHE A 133 -4.57 5.84 -21.48
CA PHE A 133 -3.31 6.48 -21.79
C PHE A 133 -3.25 6.90 -23.27
N THR A 134 -3.51 5.98 -24.20
CA THR A 134 -3.22 6.20 -25.63
C THR A 134 -4.04 7.32 -26.27
N ASP A 135 -5.23 7.62 -25.75
CA ASP A 135 -6.12 8.63 -26.32
C ASP A 135 -5.95 10.01 -25.64
N HIS A 136 -5.07 10.09 -24.63
CA HIS A 136 -4.83 11.25 -23.78
C HIS A 136 -3.34 11.67 -23.83
N PRO A 137 -2.92 12.49 -24.83
CA PRO A 137 -1.54 12.94 -24.97
C PRO A 137 -0.97 13.62 -23.71
N GLU A 138 -1.81 14.32 -22.96
CA GLU A 138 -1.50 14.98 -21.68
C GLU A 138 -1.16 14.01 -20.55
N VAL A 139 -1.58 12.74 -20.66
CA VAL A 139 -1.23 11.67 -19.74
C VAL A 139 0.00 10.91 -20.26
N MET A 140 0.09 10.70 -21.57
CA MET A 140 1.25 10.06 -22.21
C MET A 140 2.57 10.79 -21.98
N ARG A 141 2.56 12.11 -21.77
CA ARG A 141 3.79 12.86 -21.43
C ARG A 141 4.48 12.36 -20.16
N TYR A 142 3.77 11.68 -19.26
CA TYR A 142 4.34 11.12 -18.04
C TYR A 142 5.03 9.77 -18.26
N ILE A 143 4.96 9.20 -19.47
CA ILE A 143 5.55 7.93 -19.86
C ILE A 143 6.63 8.16 -20.92
N ASP A 144 7.87 7.78 -20.61
CA ASP A 144 8.97 7.75 -21.59
C ASP A 144 8.98 6.38 -22.29
N SER A 145 8.50 6.32 -23.53
CA SER A 145 8.41 5.05 -24.28
C SER A 145 9.75 4.33 -24.49
N SER A 146 10.89 4.99 -24.26
CA SER A 146 12.22 4.40 -24.34
C SER A 146 12.72 3.79 -23.03
N LYS A 147 12.13 4.15 -21.89
CA LYS A 147 12.56 3.73 -20.55
C LYS A 147 11.48 2.99 -19.77
N ASP A 148 10.23 3.37 -19.98
CA ASP A 148 9.08 2.87 -19.24
C ASP A 148 8.44 1.68 -19.95
N CYS A 149 7.91 0.77 -19.15
CA CYS A 149 7.22 -0.40 -19.64
C CYS A 149 5.70 -0.18 -19.58
N MET A 150 5.00 -0.53 -20.67
CA MET A 150 3.56 -0.66 -20.70
C MET A 150 3.20 -2.09 -21.08
N LEU A 151 2.32 -2.72 -20.32
CA LEU A 151 1.82 -4.05 -20.67
C LEU A 151 0.68 -3.95 -21.69
N GLU A 152 0.55 -4.97 -22.53
CA GLU A 152 -0.63 -5.15 -23.38
C GLU A 152 -1.84 -5.62 -22.53
N PRO A 153 -3.08 -5.22 -22.86
CA PRO A 153 -4.29 -5.63 -22.12
C PRO A 153 -4.43 -7.16 -21.97
N SER A 154 -3.89 -7.92 -22.93
CA SER A 154 -3.89 -9.39 -22.90
C SER A 154 -3.16 -9.97 -21.68
N ALA A 155 -2.13 -9.29 -21.15
CA ALA A 155 -1.42 -9.72 -19.94
C ALA A 155 -2.33 -9.70 -18.71
N VAL A 156 -3.14 -8.64 -18.57
CA VAL A 156 -4.12 -8.52 -17.49
C VAL A 156 -5.22 -9.57 -17.66
N ALA A 157 -5.68 -9.81 -18.89
CA ALA A 157 -6.70 -10.83 -19.16
C ALA A 157 -6.24 -12.25 -18.76
N ARG A 158 -4.97 -12.60 -19.03
CA ARG A 158 -4.40 -13.89 -18.60
C ARG A 158 -4.37 -14.00 -17.07
N ALA A 159 -3.97 -12.94 -16.38
CA ALA A 159 -3.96 -12.91 -14.92
C ALA A 159 -5.38 -13.02 -14.32
N MET A 160 -6.36 -12.34 -14.94
CA MET A 160 -7.78 -12.45 -14.54
C MET A 160 -8.30 -13.87 -14.67
N LEU A 161 -7.98 -14.54 -15.79
CA LEU A 161 -8.34 -15.95 -15.97
C LEU A 161 -7.68 -16.82 -14.91
N ALA A 162 -6.38 -16.65 -14.69
CA ALA A 162 -5.62 -17.42 -13.71
C ALA A 162 -6.17 -17.25 -12.28
N VAL A 163 -6.37 -16.01 -11.80
CA VAL A 163 -6.89 -15.77 -10.44
C VAL A 163 -8.33 -16.25 -10.26
N ALA A 164 -9.11 -16.26 -11.35
CA ALA A 164 -10.47 -16.77 -11.34
C ALA A 164 -10.52 -18.31 -11.29
N THR A 165 -9.60 -19.02 -11.94
CA THR A 165 -9.67 -20.48 -12.09
C THR A 165 -8.71 -21.26 -11.20
N ASP A 166 -7.53 -20.71 -10.88
CA ASP A 166 -6.53 -21.38 -10.07
C ASP A 166 -6.81 -21.21 -8.57
N LEU A 167 -7.00 -22.32 -7.88
CA LEU A 167 -7.29 -22.37 -6.45
C LEU A 167 -6.06 -22.07 -5.57
N ASN A 168 -4.86 -21.99 -6.17
CA ASN A 168 -3.68 -21.46 -5.49
C ASN A 168 -3.82 -19.96 -5.11
N TYR A 169 -4.80 -19.26 -5.70
CA TYR A 169 -5.19 -17.92 -5.30
C TYR A 169 -6.42 -17.96 -4.39
N PRO A 170 -6.24 -17.91 -3.05
CA PRO A 170 -7.35 -17.96 -2.11
C PRO A 170 -8.26 -16.73 -2.20
N ALA A 171 -9.44 -16.81 -1.58
CA ALA A 171 -10.31 -15.65 -1.45
C ALA A 171 -9.60 -14.49 -0.73
N GLY A 172 -9.82 -13.26 -1.19
CA GLY A 172 -9.14 -12.06 -0.72
C GLY A 172 -7.81 -11.77 -1.40
N THR A 173 -7.35 -12.61 -2.33
CA THR A 173 -6.12 -12.36 -3.10
C THR A 173 -6.23 -11.08 -3.93
N ILE A 174 -5.19 -10.26 -3.87
CA ILE A 174 -4.92 -9.18 -4.83
C ILE A 174 -3.67 -9.58 -5.62
N LEU A 175 -3.81 -9.73 -6.94
CA LEU A 175 -2.73 -10.18 -7.82
C LEU A 175 -2.15 -8.98 -8.58
N GLU A 176 -0.89 -8.64 -8.32
CA GLU A 176 -0.15 -7.63 -9.07
C GLU A 176 0.24 -8.15 -10.45
N VAL A 177 -0.05 -7.35 -11.48
CA VAL A 177 0.24 -7.65 -12.89
C VAL A 177 1.01 -6.48 -13.48
N ALA A 178 2.33 -6.49 -13.28
CA ALA A 178 3.21 -5.39 -13.66
C ALA A 178 4.45 -5.85 -14.47
N ASP A 179 4.52 -7.11 -14.88
CA ASP A 179 5.60 -7.67 -15.69
C ASP A 179 5.10 -8.29 -17.01
N LEU A 180 6.01 -8.42 -17.98
CA LEU A 180 5.72 -8.89 -19.34
C LEU A 180 5.60 -10.41 -19.48
N ASP A 181 6.19 -11.17 -18.53
CA ASP A 181 6.39 -12.62 -18.64
C ASP A 181 5.43 -13.42 -17.73
N ASP A 182 4.26 -12.87 -17.42
CA ASP A 182 3.26 -13.46 -16.51
C ASP A 182 3.80 -13.83 -15.11
N SER A 183 4.93 -13.24 -14.72
CA SER A 183 5.46 -13.30 -13.35
C SER A 183 4.63 -12.42 -12.43
N TRP A 184 3.46 -12.92 -12.03
CA TRP A 184 2.56 -12.21 -11.14
C TRP A 184 2.96 -12.38 -9.68
N ARG A 185 2.60 -11.38 -8.87
CA ARG A 185 2.92 -11.36 -7.44
C ARG A 185 1.65 -11.15 -6.64
N VAL A 186 1.47 -11.91 -5.56
CA VAL A 186 0.37 -11.63 -4.62
C VAL A 186 0.76 -10.41 -3.78
N VAL A 187 -0.12 -9.41 -3.76
CA VAL A 187 0.03 -8.23 -2.92
C VAL A 187 -0.38 -8.59 -1.50
N ASN A 188 0.56 -8.51 -0.57
CA ASN A 188 0.33 -8.81 0.83
C ASN A 188 -0.42 -7.67 1.51
N MET A 189 -1.26 -8.00 2.49
CA MET A 189 -1.94 -6.98 3.30
C MET A 189 -0.94 -6.26 4.20
N LEU A 190 -0.01 -7.01 4.78
CA LEU A 190 1.04 -6.54 5.67
C LEU A 190 2.39 -6.84 5.02
N ASN A 191 3.35 -5.94 5.14
CA ASN A 191 4.74 -6.12 4.69
C ASN A 191 4.90 -6.38 3.20
N ASP A 192 3.99 -5.84 2.40
CA ASP A 192 4.21 -5.85 0.97
C ASP A 192 5.48 -5.05 0.64
N PRO A 193 6.39 -5.56 -0.21
CA PRO A 193 7.56 -4.79 -0.65
C PRO A 193 7.18 -3.63 -1.59
N GLY A 194 5.88 -3.46 -1.87
CA GLY A 194 5.37 -2.56 -2.88
C GLY A 194 5.54 -3.11 -4.29
N PRO A 195 5.01 -2.41 -5.30
CA PRO A 195 5.07 -2.84 -6.69
C PRO A 195 6.50 -3.09 -7.19
N GLN A 196 6.73 -4.29 -7.72
CA GLN A 196 8.05 -4.76 -8.14
C GLN A 196 8.21 -4.79 -9.66
N GLY A 197 7.10 -4.95 -10.40
CA GLY A 197 7.18 -5.18 -11.85
C GLY A 197 7.60 -3.95 -12.65
N ARG A 198 8.19 -4.17 -13.82
CA ARG A 198 8.73 -3.12 -14.70
C ARG A 198 7.70 -2.08 -15.12
N ALA A 199 6.43 -2.47 -15.27
CA ALA A 199 5.33 -1.57 -15.61
C ALA A 199 4.72 -0.86 -14.40
N SER A 200 5.33 -0.95 -13.21
CA SER A 200 4.83 -0.29 -11.99
C SER A 200 5.17 1.21 -11.92
N TRP A 201 6.04 1.68 -12.80
CA TRP A 201 6.71 2.98 -12.67
C TRP A 201 6.74 3.72 -14.01
N SER A 202 6.70 5.05 -13.92
CA SER A 202 6.93 5.93 -15.05
C SER A 202 8.04 6.92 -14.69
N SER A 203 8.91 7.23 -15.64
CA SER A 203 10.14 8.00 -15.39
C SER A 203 9.86 9.49 -15.23
N ASN A 204 8.76 10.01 -15.78
CA ASN A 204 8.48 11.44 -15.85
C ASN A 204 7.51 11.93 -14.76
N LYS A 205 7.45 11.26 -13.60
CA LYS A 205 6.57 11.65 -12.48
C LYS A 205 6.82 13.06 -11.95
N ASN A 206 8.05 13.56 -12.06
CA ASN A 206 8.39 14.92 -11.62
C ASN A 206 7.58 16.00 -12.36
N LEU A 207 7.24 15.78 -13.64
CA LEU A 207 6.40 16.72 -14.39
C LEU A 207 5.02 16.87 -13.77
N ALA A 208 4.46 15.77 -13.25
CA ALA A 208 3.16 15.79 -12.60
C ALA A 208 3.20 16.54 -11.25
N LEU A 209 4.32 16.44 -10.52
CA LEU A 209 4.54 17.23 -9.30
C LEU A 209 4.68 18.72 -9.61
N GLU A 210 5.37 19.08 -10.69
CA GLU A 210 5.48 20.48 -11.14
C GLU A 210 4.12 21.07 -11.50
N ASP A 211 3.24 20.28 -12.13
CA ASP A 211 1.88 20.72 -12.44
C ASP A 211 1.04 20.94 -11.17
N VAL A 212 1.12 20.02 -10.19
CA VAL A 212 0.47 20.21 -8.87
C VAL A 212 0.99 21.48 -8.21
N LYS A 213 2.31 21.69 -8.20
CA LYS A 213 2.91 22.89 -7.61
C LYS A 213 2.43 24.16 -8.31
N ARG A 214 2.34 24.16 -9.65
CA ARG A 214 1.85 25.30 -10.44
C ARG A 214 0.42 25.66 -10.07
N VAL A 215 -0.47 24.68 -9.90
CA VAL A 215 -1.86 24.90 -9.49
C VAL A 215 -1.89 25.50 -8.08
N VAL A 216 -1.21 24.87 -7.12
CA VAL A 216 -1.14 25.36 -5.73
C VAL A 216 -0.61 26.79 -5.66
N ASP A 217 0.46 27.11 -6.39
CA ASP A 217 1.04 28.45 -6.40
C ASP A 217 0.13 29.48 -7.10
N SER A 218 -0.64 29.08 -8.13
CA SER A 218 -1.63 29.96 -8.76
C SER A 218 -2.80 30.29 -7.84
N GLU A 219 -3.26 29.35 -7.02
CA GLU A 219 -4.36 29.55 -6.07
C GLU A 219 -3.93 30.39 -4.85
N LYS A 220 -2.66 30.29 -4.43
CA LYS A 220 -2.10 31.17 -3.40
C LYS A 220 -2.17 32.66 -3.77
N GLY A 221 -2.00 32.99 -5.05
CA GLY A 221 -2.05 34.37 -5.56
C GLY A 221 -3.46 34.91 -5.82
N MET A 222 -4.50 34.12 -5.57
CA MET A 222 -5.91 34.51 -5.72
C MET A 222 -6.60 34.83 -4.38
N ALA A 223 -5.86 34.75 -3.27
CA ALA A 223 -6.37 34.96 -1.91
C ALA A 223 -6.20 36.40 -1.38
N ASP A 224 -5.95 37.38 -2.27
CA ASP A 224 -5.89 38.81 -1.95
C ASP A 224 -7.20 39.54 -2.31
#